data_AF-A0A0C6ED26-F1
#
_entry.id   AF-A0A0C6ED26-F1
#
_cell.length_a   1.000
_cell.length_b   1.000
_cell.length_c   1.000
_cell.angle_alpha   90.00
_cell.angle_beta   90.00
_cell.angle_gamma   90.00
#
_symmetry.space_group_name_H-M   'P 1'
#
loop_
_entity.id
_entity.type
_entity.pdbx_description
1 polymer ?
#
loop_
_entity_poly.entity_id
_entity_poly.type
_entity_poly.pdbx_seq_one_letter_code
_entity_poly.pdbx_strand_id
1 'polypeptide(L)'
;MAGLEKAFSLGAKELEIRSDSELLVKQIKGEYRMKNEGLKPLFSKAVSLLGRFESYHIKYIPRAQNSEADALANKALDGGN
;
A
#
# COMPACT_ATOMS: atom_id res chain seq x y z
N MET A 1 6.15 -3.99 2.83
CA MET A 1 6.41 -2.63 3.34
C MET A 1 7.61 -1.94 2.68
N ALA A 2 8.53 -2.71 2.05
CA ALA A 2 9.71 -2.18 1.37
C ALA A 2 9.47 -1.00 0.41
N GLY A 3 8.31 -0.94 -0.28
CA GLY A 3 7.99 0.17 -1.19
C GLY A 3 7.81 1.53 -0.49
N LEU A 4 7.14 1.56 0.65
CA LEU A 4 6.90 2.78 1.44
C LEU A 4 8.17 3.29 2.10
N GLU A 5 8.96 2.39 2.67
CA GLU A 5 10.24 2.74 3.31
C GLU A 5 11.25 3.25 2.28
N LYS A 6 11.25 2.67 1.08
CA LYS A 6 12.12 3.14 -0.01
C LYS A 6 11.67 4.50 -0.56
N ALA A 7 10.36 4.73 -0.72
CA ALA A 7 9.84 6.05 -1.09
C ALA A 7 10.21 7.12 -0.05
N PHE A 8 10.11 6.79 1.24
CA PHE A 8 10.53 7.68 2.32
C PHE A 8 12.04 7.97 2.27
N SER A 9 12.86 6.93 2.07
CA SER A 9 14.31 7.07 1.95
C SER A 9 14.75 7.86 0.71
N LEU A 10 13.91 7.90 -0.34
CA LEU A 10 14.13 8.70 -1.54
C LEU A 10 13.68 10.17 -1.36
N GLY A 11 13.13 10.54 -0.20
CA GLY A 11 12.65 11.90 0.07
C GLY A 11 11.34 12.22 -0.64
N ALA A 12 10.54 11.21 -1.02
CA ALA A 12 9.24 11.46 -1.61
C ALA A 12 8.34 12.20 -0.60
N LYS A 13 7.70 13.28 -1.07
CA LYS A 13 6.74 14.08 -0.28
C LYS A 13 5.30 13.62 -0.50
N GLU A 14 5.03 13.12 -1.70
CA GLU A 14 3.71 12.67 -2.14
C GLU A 14 3.77 11.21 -2.56
N LEU A 15 2.71 10.46 -2.25
CA LEU A 15 2.64 9.03 -2.52
C LEU A 15 1.36 8.67 -3.27
N GLU A 16 1.48 8.01 -4.41
CA GLU A 16 0.34 7.43 -5.12
C GLU A 16 0.32 5.92 -4.93
N ILE A 17 -0.72 5.43 -4.28
CA ILE A 17 -0.97 4.01 -4.01
C ILE A 17 -2.00 3.53 -5.04
N ARG A 18 -1.63 2.52 -5.80
CA ARG A 18 -2.53 1.85 -6.74
C ARG A 18 -2.79 0.44 -6.23
N SER A 19 -4.05 0.06 -6.11
CA SER A 19 -4.44 -1.28 -5.67
C SER A 19 -5.59 -1.81 -6.51
N ASP A 20 -5.55 -3.10 -6.83
CA ASP A 20 -6.64 -3.85 -7.45
C ASP A 20 -7.67 -4.37 -6.44
N SER A 21 -7.46 -4.09 -5.16
CA SER A 21 -8.41 -4.44 -4.10
C SER A 21 -9.21 -3.22 -3.70
N GLU A 22 -10.42 -3.09 -4.25
CA GLU A 22 -11.34 -1.98 -3.88
C GLU A 22 -11.60 -1.93 -2.37
N LEU A 23 -11.66 -3.10 -1.71
CA LEU A 23 -11.79 -3.19 -0.26
C LEU A 23 -10.60 -2.54 0.47
N LEU A 24 -9.37 -2.76 -0.02
CA LEU A 24 -8.17 -2.18 0.56
C LEU A 24 -8.17 -0.64 0.37
N VAL A 25 -8.61 -0.17 -0.80
CA VAL A 25 -8.76 1.26 -1.09
C VAL A 25 -9.74 1.91 -0.11
N LYS A 26 -10.91 1.32 0.09
CA LYS A 26 -11.92 1.79 1.06
C LYS A 26 -11.41 1.73 2.50
N GLN A 27 -10.60 0.73 2.85
CA GLN A 27 -10.00 0.62 4.18
C GLN A 27 -8.97 1.72 4.44
N ILE A 28 -8.04 1.96 3.51
CA ILE A 28 -7.03 3.03 3.61
C ILE A 28 -7.70 4.40 3.68
N LYS A 29 -8.78 4.62 2.91
CA LYS A 29 -9.58 5.86 2.96
C LYS A 29 -10.35 6.04 4.27
N GLY A 30 -10.38 5.04 5.14
CA GLY A 30 -11.16 5.07 6.38
C GLY A 30 -12.67 4.84 6.18
N GLU A 31 -13.11 4.56 4.96
CA GLU A 31 -14.51 4.26 4.63
C GLU A 31 -14.93 2.88 5.16
N TYR A 32 -13.98 1.96 5.32
CA TYR A 32 -14.22 0.61 5.84
C TYR A 32 -13.27 0.25 6.98
N ARG A 33 -13.79 -0.36 8.05
CA ARG A 33 -12.95 -0.94 9.11
C ARG A 33 -12.26 -2.21 8.64
N MET A 34 -10.98 -2.36 8.99
CA MET A 34 -10.23 -3.59 8.78
C MET A 34 -10.83 -4.73 9.62
N LYS A 35 -11.54 -5.66 8.95
CA LYS A 35 -12.15 -6.83 9.60
C LYS A 35 -11.13 -7.94 9.91
N ASN A 36 -10.06 -8.03 9.13
CA ASN A 36 -9.01 -9.02 9.35
C ASN A 36 -8.06 -8.57 10.48
N GLU A 37 -8.15 -9.21 11.63
CA GLU A 37 -7.31 -8.89 12.79
C GLU A 37 -5.81 -9.14 12.55
N GLY A 38 -5.46 -10.17 11.76
CA GLY A 38 -4.06 -10.40 11.37
C GLY A 38 -3.48 -9.30 10.48
N LEU A 39 -4.32 -8.56 9.75
CA LEU A 39 -3.91 -7.46 8.88
C LEU A 39 -3.96 -6.09 9.58
N LYS A 40 -4.65 -5.95 10.72
CA LYS A 40 -4.66 -4.71 11.52
C LYS A 40 -3.25 -4.16 11.84
N PRO A 41 -2.29 -4.95 12.35
CA PRO A 41 -0.96 -4.40 12.67
C PRO A 41 -0.21 -3.95 11.41
N LEU A 42 -0.35 -4.70 10.31
CA LEU A 42 0.24 -4.34 9.01
C LEU A 42 -0.37 -3.05 8.45
N PHE A 43 -1.69 -2.93 8.54
CA PHE A 43 -2.43 -1.75 8.11
C PHE A 43 -2.07 -0.52 8.96
N SER A 44 -2.05 -0.65 10.28
CA SER A 44 -1.67 0.44 11.19
C SER A 44 -0.25 0.93 10.91
N LYS A 45 0.68 0.01 10.65
CA LYS A 45 2.06 0.37 10.28
C LYS A 45 2.12 1.05 8.90
N ALA A 46 1.33 0.59 7.92
CA ALA A 46 1.23 1.25 6.62
C ALA A 46 0.64 2.66 6.73
N VAL A 47 -0.45 2.85 7.46
CA VAL A 47 -1.06 4.17 7.71
C VAL A 47 -0.11 5.10 8.47
N SER A 48 0.61 4.58 9.47
CA SER A 48 1.61 5.36 10.20
C SER A 48 2.77 5.81 9.29
N LEU A 49 3.22 4.95 8.37
CA LEU A 49 4.20 5.31 7.34
C LEU A 49 3.63 6.34 6.37
N LEU A 50 2.39 6.17 5.91
CA LEU A 50 1.70 7.12 5.03
C LEU A 50 1.53 8.50 5.67
N GLY A 51 1.29 8.55 6.97
CA GLY A 51 1.23 9.80 7.74
C GLY A 51 2.55 10.54 7.86
N ARG A 52 3.68 9.96 7.42
CA ARG A 52 4.96 10.67 7.33
C ARG A 52 5.12 11.46 6.03
N PHE A 53 4.26 11.22 5.04
CA PHE A 53 4.26 11.94 3.78
C PHE A 53 3.36 13.17 3.88
N GLU A 54 3.67 14.24 3.14
CA GLU A 54 2.84 15.47 3.12
C GLU A 54 1.45 15.18 2.56
N SER A 55 1.36 14.27 1.58
CA SER A 55 0.09 13.85 1.00
C SER A 55 0.20 12.44 0.42
N TYR A 56 -0.90 11.71 0.44
CA TYR A 56 -1.01 10.42 -0.22
C TYR A 56 -2.34 10.30 -0.94
N HIS A 57 -2.33 9.65 -2.09
CA HIS A 57 -3.50 9.34 -2.89
C HIS A 57 -3.61 7.84 -3.04
N ILE A 58 -4.81 7.28 -2.84
CA ILE A 58 -5.07 5.88 -3.14
C ILE A 58 -6.17 5.74 -4.19
N LYS A 59 -5.85 4.98 -5.24
CA LYS A 59 -6.74 4.72 -6.37
C LYS A 59 -6.91 3.22 -6.58
N TYR A 60 -8.16 2.83 -6.82
CA TYR A 60 -8.47 1.51 -7.35
C TYR A 60 -8.10 1.46 -8.84
N ILE A 61 -7.33 0.44 -9.22
CA ILE A 61 -7.03 0.15 -10.62
C ILE A 61 -7.47 -1.28 -10.96
N PRO A 62 -8.05 -1.51 -12.15
CA PRO A 62 -8.41 -2.87 -12.56
C PRO A 62 -7.15 -3.74 -12.65
N ARG A 63 -7.28 -5.03 -12.32
CA ARG A 63 -6.15 -5.99 -12.24
C ARG A 63 -5.29 -6.04 -13.50
N ALA A 64 -5.87 -5.78 -14.68
CA ALA A 64 -5.14 -5.63 -15.94
C ALA A 64 -4.04 -4.55 -15.89
N GLN A 65 -4.29 -3.43 -15.19
CA GLN A 65 -3.33 -2.34 -14.98
C GLN A 65 -2.44 -2.55 -13.75
N ASN A 66 -2.75 -3.54 -12.90
CA ASN A 66 -1.99 -3.85 -11.69
C ASN A 66 -0.86 -4.87 -11.95
N SER A 67 -0.69 -5.35 -13.18
CA SER A 67 0.34 -6.37 -13.51
C SER A 67 1.76 -5.92 -13.14
N GLU A 68 2.09 -4.64 -13.29
CA GLU A 68 3.42 -4.12 -12.91
C GLU A 68 3.63 -4.14 -11.39
N ALA A 69 2.62 -3.75 -10.62
CA ALA A 69 2.68 -3.77 -9.16
C ALA A 69 2.64 -5.20 -8.61
N ASP A 70 1.88 -6.10 -9.24
CA ASP A 70 1.82 -7.53 -8.91
C ASP A 70 3.18 -8.19 -9.19
N ALA A 71 3.84 -7.85 -10.31
CA ALA A 71 5.19 -8.31 -10.62
C ALA A 71 6.23 -7.79 -9.60
N LEU A 72 6.13 -6.53 -9.18
CA LEU A 72 6.98 -5.95 -8.14
C LEU A 72 6.71 -6.56 -6.75
N ALA A 73 5.45 -6.83 -6.42
CA ALA A 73 5.06 -7.48 -5.17
C ALA A 73 5.50 -8.94 -5.12
N ASN A 74 5.32 -9.69 -6.20
CA ASN A 74 5.82 -11.06 -6.34
C ASN A 74 7.35 -11.09 -6.23
N LYS A 75 8.07 -10.16 -6.87
CA LYS A 75 9.53 -10.04 -6.69
C LYS A 75 9.96 -9.74 -5.26
N ALA A 76 9.13 -9.02 -4.49
CA ALA A 76 9.41 -8.74 -3.08
C ALA A 76 9.06 -9.91 -2.14
N LEU A 77 8.15 -10.80 -2.56
CA LEU A 77 7.75 -12.01 -1.81
C LEU A 77 8.67 -13.21 -2.10
N ASP A 78 9.20 -13.32 -3.31
CA ASP A 78 10.09 -14.42 -3.74
C ASP A 78 11.51 -14.35 -3.13
N GLY A 79 11.83 -13.27 -2.40
CA GLY A 79 13.08 -13.11 -1.65
C GLY A 79 13.07 -13.71 -0.24
N GLY A 80 12.00 -14.36 0.19
CA GLY A 80 11.89 -15.03 1.49
C GLY A 80 12.06 -16.55 1.37
N ASN A 81 13.29 -17.01 1.11
CA ASN A 81 13.72 -18.37 1.44
C ASN A 81 14.61 -18.33 2.68
#